data_AF-A0AAW2CT76-F1
#
_entry.id   AF-A0AAW2CT76-F1
#
_cell.length_a   1.000
_cell.length_b   1.000
_cell.length_c   1.000
_cell.angle_alpha   90.00
_cell.angle_beta   90.00
_cell.angle_gamma   90.00
#
_symmetry.space_group_name_H-M   'P 1'
#
loop_
_entity.id
_entity.type
_entity.pdbx_description
1 polymer ?
#
loop_
_entity_poly.entity_id
_entity_poly.type
_entity_poly.pdbx_seq_one_letter_code
_entity_poly.pdbx_strand_id
1 'polypeptide(L)'
;MGFRDLKAFNLALLAKQGWRLLQNTNSLSHLVFQTKYFAGQSFLDAQICERPSFSWRSIMATKSMVEEGIRRSIRNGESVQIWNDKWIPNCHAPNPKRSKA
;
A
#
# COMPACT_ATOMS: atom_id res chain seq x y z
N MET A 1 -24.80 -4.19 -20.26
CA MET A 1 -23.63 -4.61 -19.46
C MET A 1 -22.64 -3.46 -19.42
N GLY A 2 -22.77 -2.55 -18.45
CA GLY A 2 -21.89 -1.39 -18.30
C GLY A 2 -21.34 -1.34 -16.87
N PHE A 3 -20.16 -0.76 -16.69
CA PHE A 3 -19.60 -0.53 -15.36
C PHE A 3 -20.60 0.26 -14.52
N ARG A 4 -20.96 -0.26 -13.33
CA ARG A 4 -21.90 0.41 -12.41
C ARG A 4 -21.35 1.74 -11.92
N ASP A 5 -20.03 1.82 -11.75
CA ASP A 5 -19.30 3.05 -11.44
C ASP A 5 -17.89 2.99 -12.05
N LEU A 6 -17.64 3.82 -13.07
CA LEU A 6 -16.37 3.91 -13.76
C LEU A 6 -15.26 4.50 -12.87
N LYS A 7 -15.62 5.39 -11.94
CA LYS A 7 -14.68 6.01 -11.01
C LYS A 7 -14.14 4.95 -10.04
N ALA A 8 -15.02 4.14 -9.47
CA ALA A 8 -14.63 3.03 -8.59
C ALA A 8 -13.74 2.01 -9.32
N PHE A 9 -14.07 1.68 -10.57
CA PHE A 9 -13.27 0.76 -11.38
C PHE A 9 -11.86 1.31 -11.67
N ASN A 10 -11.76 2.58 -12.06
CA ASN A 10 -10.47 3.23 -12.31
C ASN A 10 -9.61 3.34 -11.04
N LEU A 11 -10.23 3.65 -9.89
CA LEU A 11 -9.54 3.63 -8.59
C LEU A 11 -9.01 2.23 -8.26
N ALA A 12 -9.81 1.18 -8.47
CA ALA A 12 -9.36 -0.20 -8.26
C ALA A 12 -8.17 -0.57 -9.17
N LEU A 13 -8.18 -0.14 -10.44
CA LEU A 13 -7.06 -0.35 -11.36
C LEU A 13 -5.80 0.38 -10.90
N LEU A 14 -5.92 1.64 -10.47
CA LEU A 14 -4.81 2.43 -9.94
C LEU A 14 -4.24 1.81 -8.66
N ALA A 15 -5.11 1.36 -7.74
CA ALA A 15 -4.70 0.61 -6.54
C ALA A 15 -3.94 -0.66 -6.91
N LYS A 16 -4.39 -1.41 -7.93
CA LYS A 16 -3.67 -2.58 -8.44
C LYS A 16 -2.28 -2.23 -9.00
N GLN A 17 -2.11 -1.07 -9.63
CA GLN A 17 -0.78 -0.62 -10.07
C GLN A 17 0.11 -0.24 -8.87
N GLY A 18 -0.42 0.48 -7.88
CA GLY A 18 0.29 0.77 -6.63
C GLY A 18 0.74 -0.51 -5.90
N TRP A 19 -0.14 -1.50 -5.83
CA TRP A 19 0.17 -2.83 -5.29
C TRP A 19 1.30 -3.52 -6.06
N ARG A 20 1.30 -3.48 -7.40
CA ARG A 20 2.38 -4.04 -8.22
C ARG A 20 3.72 -3.34 -7.98
N LEU A 21 3.73 -2.03 -7.74
CA LEU A 21 4.96 -1.31 -7.36
C LEU A 21 5.51 -1.84 -6.02
N LEU A 22 4.67 -2.26 -5.09
CA LEU A 22 5.12 -2.84 -3.82
C LEU A 22 5.72 -4.25 -3.95
N GLN A 23 5.12 -5.14 -4.75
CA GLN A 23 5.62 -6.52 -4.88
C GLN A 23 6.74 -6.68 -5.91
N ASN A 24 6.65 -5.98 -7.04
CA ASN A 24 7.50 -6.25 -8.19
C ASN A 24 8.62 -5.22 -8.29
N THR A 25 9.54 -5.26 -7.33
CA THR A 25 10.69 -4.35 -7.24
C THR A 25 11.66 -4.46 -8.41
N ASN A 26 11.68 -5.61 -9.10
CA ASN A 26 12.52 -5.84 -10.29
C ASN A 26 11.90 -5.37 -11.61
N SER A 27 10.68 -4.80 -11.58
CA SER A 27 10.04 -4.30 -12.81
C SER A 27 10.65 -2.96 -13.26
N LEU A 28 10.73 -2.74 -14.58
CA LEU A 28 11.18 -1.46 -15.13
C LEU A 28 10.33 -0.29 -14.61
N SER A 29 9.00 -0.49 -14.50
CA SER A 29 8.12 0.51 -13.92
C SER A 29 8.49 0.84 -12.47
N HIS A 30 8.78 -0.17 -11.64
CA HIS A 30 9.24 0.08 -10.29
C HIS A 30 10.54 0.88 -10.27
N LEU A 31 11.55 0.51 -11.08
CA LEU A 31 12.82 1.22 -11.13
C LEU A 31 12.66 2.69 -11.55
N VAL A 32 11.82 2.97 -12.55
CA VAL A 32 11.53 4.34 -13.01
C VAL A 32 10.82 5.15 -11.91
N PHE A 33 9.81 4.58 -11.25
CA PHE A 33 9.13 5.29 -10.16
C PHE A 33 10.04 5.42 -8.93
N GLN A 34 10.88 4.43 -8.64
CA GLN A 34 11.82 4.43 -7.52
C GLN A 34 12.85 5.54 -7.67
N THR A 35 13.56 5.56 -8.78
CA THR A 35 14.57 6.59 -9.07
C THR A 35 13.97 8.00 -9.06
N LYS A 36 12.72 8.15 -9.49
CA LYS A 36 12.07 9.46 -9.61
C LYS A 36 11.40 9.97 -8.33
N TYR A 37 10.79 9.10 -7.52
CA TYR A 37 9.87 9.55 -6.45
C TYR A 37 10.19 9.04 -5.05
N PHE A 38 10.95 7.96 -4.90
CA PHE A 38 11.22 7.39 -3.57
C PHE A 38 12.67 6.98 -3.33
N ALA A 39 13.60 7.24 -4.27
CA ALA A 39 15.05 7.21 -4.12
C ALA A 39 15.63 6.03 -3.31
N GLY A 40 15.07 4.82 -3.47
CA GLY A 40 15.50 3.62 -2.77
C GLY A 40 14.67 3.24 -1.52
N GLN A 41 13.74 4.09 -1.09
CA GLN A 41 12.74 3.78 -0.06
C GLN A 41 11.63 2.87 -0.61
N SER A 42 10.69 2.46 0.24
CA SER A 42 9.52 1.70 -0.22
C SER A 42 8.46 2.64 -0.82
N PHE A 43 7.56 2.09 -1.64
CA PHE A 43 6.40 2.85 -2.14
C PHE A 43 5.51 3.39 -1.00
N LEU A 44 5.48 2.73 0.17
CA LEU A 44 4.73 3.19 1.34
C LEU A 44 5.33 4.46 1.96
N ASP A 45 6.64 4.63 1.85
CA ASP A 45 7.34 5.80 2.39
C ASP A 45 7.35 6.96 1.39
N ALA A 46 6.87 6.74 0.16
CA ALA A 46 6.89 7.73 -0.90
C ALA A 46 5.95 8.91 -0.58
N GLN A 47 6.43 10.13 -0.86
CA GLN A 47 5.68 11.38 -0.68
C GLN A 47 5.33 12.02 -2.03
N ILE A 48 4.32 12.90 -2.02
CA ILE A 48 3.97 13.68 -3.20
C ILE A 48 5.00 14.81 -3.34
N CYS A 49 5.82 14.75 -4.40
CA CYS A 49 6.70 15.86 -4.77
C CYS A 49 5.89 17.06 -5.30
N GLU A 50 6.48 18.25 -5.27
CA GLU A 50 5.85 19.52 -5.69
C GLU A 50 5.37 19.53 -7.15
N ARG A 51 6.07 18.80 -8.03
CA ARG A 51 5.73 18.66 -9.46
C ARG A 51 5.61 17.19 -9.87
N PRO A 52 4.56 16.47 -9.43
CA PRO A 52 4.39 15.07 -9.76
C PRO A 52 3.83 14.91 -11.18
N SER A 53 4.20 13.83 -11.86
CA SER A 53 3.50 13.47 -13.10
C SER A 53 2.05 13.13 -12.82
N PHE A 54 1.17 13.29 -13.82
CA PHE A 54 -0.24 12.95 -13.68
C PHE A 54 -0.44 11.51 -13.21
N SER A 55 0.32 10.57 -13.80
CA SER A 55 0.29 9.16 -13.42
C SER A 55 0.71 8.94 -11.96
N TRP A 56 1.73 9.64 -11.48
CA TRP A 56 2.16 9.53 -10.08
C TRP A 56 1.11 10.06 -9.12
N ARG A 57 0.49 11.21 -9.44
CA ARG A 57 -0.60 11.78 -8.64
C ARG A 57 -1.78 10.82 -8.53
N SER A 58 -2.13 10.16 -9.63
CA SER A 58 -3.22 9.16 -9.68
C SER A 58 -2.91 7.90 -8.87
N ILE A 59 -1.65 7.43 -8.88
CA ILE A 59 -1.23 6.29 -8.05
C ILE A 59 -1.18 6.68 -6.56
N MET A 60 -0.69 7.87 -6.24
CA MET A 60 -0.67 8.37 -4.86
C MET A 60 -2.07 8.58 -4.29
N ALA A 61 -3.06 8.92 -5.13
CA ALA A 61 -4.46 9.01 -4.71
C ALA A 61 -5.05 7.66 -4.23
N THR A 62 -4.46 6.53 -4.63
CA THR A 62 -4.88 5.19 -4.16
C THR A 62 -3.94 4.62 -3.10
N LYS A 63 -2.94 5.38 -2.64
CA LYS A 63 -1.98 4.93 -1.62
C LYS A 63 -2.69 4.47 -0.33
N SER A 64 -3.66 5.24 0.16
CA SER A 64 -4.43 4.87 1.36
C SER A 64 -5.22 3.57 1.16
N MET A 65 -5.85 3.38 0.00
CA MET A 65 -6.56 2.13 -0.32
C MET A 65 -5.61 0.93 -0.36
N VAL A 66 -4.40 1.14 -0.88
CA VAL A 66 -3.37 0.10 -0.91
C VAL A 66 -2.87 -0.17 0.52
N GLU A 67 -2.63 0.84 1.35
CA GLU A 67 -2.24 0.70 2.76
C GLU A 67 -3.30 -0.03 3.62
N GLU A 68 -4.58 0.30 3.43
CA GLU A 68 -5.69 -0.40 4.08
C GLU A 68 -5.86 -1.83 3.57
N GLY A 69 -5.56 -2.06 2.29
CA GLY A 69 -5.63 -3.37 1.63
C GLY A 69 -4.41 -4.26 1.87
N ILE A 70 -3.26 -3.68 2.24
CA ILE A 70 -2.06 -4.42 2.61
C ILE A 70 -2.37 -5.25 3.86
N ARG A 71 -2.47 -6.55 3.65
CA ARG A 71 -2.37 -7.53 4.72
C ARG A 71 -1.03 -8.19 4.58
N ARG A 72 -0.23 -8.22 5.66
CA ARG A 72 1.00 -9.00 5.65
C ARG A 72 0.60 -10.48 5.61
N SER A 73 0.87 -11.17 4.50
CA SER A 73 0.86 -12.63 4.53
C SER A 73 2.14 -13.09 5.24
N ILE A 74 2.00 -13.87 6.32
CA ILE A 74 3.18 -14.49 6.94
C ILE A 74 3.77 -15.45 5.91
N ARG A 75 5.02 -15.24 5.52
CA ARG A 75 5.79 -16.24 4.78
C ARG A 75 6.80 -16.95 5.67
N ASN A 76 7.42 -16.23 6.60
CA ASN A 76 8.31 -16.80 7.62
C ASN A 76 8.19 -15.93 8.90
N GLY A 77 8.04 -16.55 10.07
CA GLY A 77 7.66 -15.88 11.32
C GLY A 77 8.73 -15.02 11.99
N GLU A 78 9.91 -14.86 11.38
CA GLU A 78 11.08 -14.22 12.00
C GLU A 78 11.04 -12.68 11.98
N SER A 79 10.29 -12.07 11.05
CA SER A 79 10.22 -10.60 10.88
C SER A 79 8.85 -10.00 11.19
N VAL A 80 7.97 -10.79 11.82
CA VAL A 80 6.56 -10.43 12.00
C VAL A 80 6.30 -9.93 13.44
N GLN A 81 5.79 -8.71 13.56
CA GLN A 81 5.37 -8.15 14.85
C GLN A 81 3.89 -8.50 15.07
N ILE A 82 3.65 -9.61 15.80
CA ILE A 82 2.34 -10.21 16.05
C ILE A 82 1.28 -9.19 16.50
N TRP A 83 1.68 -8.19 17.27
CA TRP A 83 0.76 -7.22 17.88
C TRP A 83 0.53 -5.95 17.06
N ASN A 84 1.43 -5.58 16.16
CA ASN A 84 1.35 -4.33 15.39
C ASN A 84 0.83 -4.52 13.96
N ASP A 85 1.00 -5.71 13.39
CA ASP A 85 0.52 -5.97 12.04
C ASP A 85 -1.00 -6.17 12.03
N LYS A 86 -1.69 -5.68 10.99
CA LYS A 86 -3.14 -5.88 10.83
C LYS A 86 -3.41 -7.22 10.16
N TRP A 87 -3.65 -8.23 11.00
CA TRP A 87 -3.85 -9.62 10.59
C TRP A 87 -5.25 -9.92 10.04
N ILE A 88 -6.27 -9.30 10.64
CA ILE A 88 -7.68 -9.68 10.43
C ILE A 88 -8.49 -8.43 10.03
N PRO A 89 -9.25 -8.47 8.92
CA PRO A 89 -10.16 -7.38 8.58
C PRO A 89 -11.24 -7.22 9.65
N ASN A 90 -11.49 -5.98 10.09
CA ASN A 90 -12.50 -5.59 11.10
C ASN A 90 -12.27 -6.00 12.56
N CYS A 91 -11.07 -6.36 12.99
CA CYS A 91 -10.81 -6.51 14.42
C CYS A 91 -10.47 -5.14 15.04
N HIS A 92 -11.43 -4.50 15.71
CA HIS A 92 -11.10 -3.55 16.78
C HIS A 92 -10.30 -4.36 17.82
N ALA A 93 -8.99 -4.17 17.86
CA ALA A 93 -8.16 -4.87 18.84
C ALA A 93 -8.73 -4.62 20.25
N PRO A 94 -9.00 -5.67 21.06
CA PRO A 94 -9.27 -5.46 22.47
C PRO A 94 -7.99 -4.92 23.08
N ASN A 95 -8.01 -3.63 23.43
CA ASN A 95 -6.92 -2.93 24.10
C ASN A 95 -6.56 -3.73 25.37
N PRO A 96 -5.38 -4.37 25.48
CA PRO A 96 -5.03 -5.07 26.70
C PRO A 96 -4.71 -4.01 27.74
N LYS A 97 -5.67 -3.74 28.63
CA LYS A 97 -5.39 -3.02 29.87
C LYS A 97 -4.28 -3.78 30.57
N ARG A 98 -3.12 -3.14 30.69
CA ARG A 98 -1.92 -3.63 31.36
C ARG A 98 -2.28 -4.02 32.80
N SER A 99 -2.52 -5.31 33.04
CA SER A 99 -2.60 -5.85 34.40
C SER A 99 -1.17 -5.91 34.92
N LYS A 100 -0.84 -5.04 35.87
CA LYS A 100 0.34 -5.19 36.72
C LYS A 100 0.08 -6.36 37.67
N ALA A 101 0.95 -7.34 37.65
CA ALA A 101 1.20 -8.25 38.76
C ALA A 101 2.70 -8.20 39.04
#